data_AF-A0A8C7CIQ4-F1
#
_entry.id   AF-A0A8C7CIQ4-F1
#
_cell.length_a   1.000
_cell.length_b   1.000
_cell.length_c   1.000
_cell.angle_alpha   90.00
_cell.angle_beta   90.00
_cell.angle_gamma   90.00
#
_symmetry.space_group_name_H-M   'P 1'
#
loop_
_entity.id
_entity.type
_entity.pdbx_description
1 polymer ?
#
loop_
_entity_poly.entity_id
_entity_poly.type
_entity_poly.pdbx_seq_one_letter_code
_entity_poly.pdbx_strand_id
1 'polypeptide(L)'
;DFSPKETPEEQETSTDNAEESNHDPHYEPIVSLPEQDVKTLEEDEEELFKMRAKLYRFASENDPPEWKERGTGDVKLLKHKEKGTIRLLMRRDRTLKICMMVRYNKNKSLSMSH
;
A
#
# COMPACT_ATOMS: atom_id res chain seq x y z
N ASP A 1 35.53 63.72 -38.97
CA ASP A 1 34.13 63.71 -39.44
C ASP A 1 33.57 62.31 -39.21
N PHE A 2 32.53 62.24 -38.39
CA PHE A 2 31.57 61.16 -38.09
C PHE A 2 31.96 59.68 -37.87
N SER A 3 31.53 59.20 -36.69
CA SER A 3 31.40 57.82 -36.19
C SER A 3 30.55 56.88 -37.05
N PRO A 4 30.67 55.56 -36.79
CA PRO A 4 29.55 54.61 -36.78
C PRO A 4 29.10 54.28 -35.34
N LYS A 5 27.78 54.10 -35.18
CA LYS A 5 27.05 53.67 -33.97
C LYS A 5 27.21 52.16 -33.73
N GLU A 6 27.27 51.72 -32.47
CA GLU A 6 26.65 50.46 -31.99
C GLU A 6 26.21 50.59 -30.50
N THR A 7 25.25 49.73 -30.17
CA THR A 7 24.19 49.70 -29.13
C THR A 7 24.69 49.38 -27.69
N PRO A 8 23.97 49.74 -26.60
CA PRO A 8 24.36 49.38 -25.24
C PRO A 8 23.74 48.04 -24.80
N GLU A 9 24.57 47.05 -24.48
CA GLU A 9 24.18 45.88 -23.67
C GLU A 9 24.65 46.10 -22.23
N GLU A 10 23.69 46.23 -21.33
CA GLU A 10 23.86 46.13 -19.87
C GLU A 10 23.40 44.74 -19.41
N GLN A 11 24.03 44.30 -18.30
CA GLN A 11 23.65 43.21 -17.40
C GLN A 11 24.03 41.78 -17.82
N GLU A 12 24.90 41.16 -17.02
CA GLU A 12 24.55 40.03 -16.12
C GLU A 12 25.81 39.30 -15.64
N THR A 13 26.18 39.44 -14.36
CA THR A 13 26.92 38.40 -13.62
C THR A 13 26.59 38.50 -12.13
N SER A 14 25.38 38.08 -11.74
CA SER A 14 25.09 37.72 -10.36
C SER A 14 25.06 36.20 -10.25
N THR A 15 26.21 35.68 -9.83
CA THR A 15 26.46 34.39 -9.18
C THR A 15 25.27 33.43 -9.06
N ASP A 16 25.37 32.38 -9.87
CA ASP A 16 24.76 31.07 -9.76
C ASP A 16 24.66 30.60 -8.30
N ASN A 17 23.43 30.61 -7.77
CA ASN A 17 23.04 29.92 -6.56
C ASN A 17 21.77 29.12 -6.89
N ALA A 18 21.92 28.18 -7.84
CA ALA A 18 20.92 27.17 -8.13
C ALA A 18 20.91 26.09 -7.03
N GLU A 19 20.59 26.50 -5.80
CA GLU A 19 19.98 25.55 -4.86
C GLU A 19 18.54 25.35 -5.35
N GLU A 20 18.25 24.15 -5.85
CA GLU A 20 16.93 23.69 -6.25
C GLU A 20 15.87 24.14 -5.24
N SER A 21 15.11 25.19 -5.59
CA SER A 21 13.93 25.56 -4.84
C SER A 21 12.91 24.43 -5.02
N ASN A 22 12.94 23.44 -4.12
CA ASN A 22 11.90 22.43 -4.02
C ASN A 22 10.60 23.17 -3.71
N HIS A 23 9.75 23.33 -4.73
CA HIS A 23 8.45 23.96 -4.61
C HIS A 23 7.53 23.06 -3.77
N ASP A 24 7.45 23.33 -2.46
CA ASP A 24 6.56 22.66 -1.52
C ASP A 24 5.43 23.62 -1.12
N PRO A 25 4.32 23.67 -1.88
CA PRO A 25 3.21 24.56 -1.59
C PRO A 25 2.57 24.21 -0.25
N HIS A 26 2.50 25.20 0.64
CA HIS A 26 1.84 25.06 1.93
C HIS A 26 0.32 25.14 1.79
N TYR A 27 -0.41 24.23 2.43
CA TYR A 27 -1.87 24.20 2.47
C TYR A 27 -2.38 24.21 3.92
N GLU A 28 -3.38 25.04 4.21
CA GLU A 28 -4.06 24.99 5.50
C GLU A 28 -4.92 23.70 5.62
N PRO A 29 -4.93 23.03 6.79
CA PRO A 29 -5.73 21.84 6.99
C PRO A 29 -7.24 22.11 6.87
N ILE A 30 -7.92 21.39 5.97
CA ILE A 30 -9.40 21.47 5.84
C ILE A 30 -10.10 20.84 7.04
N VAL A 31 -9.47 19.82 7.65
CA VAL A 31 -10.02 19.08 8.79
C VAL A 31 -8.89 18.71 9.75
N SER A 32 -9.16 18.86 11.05
CA SER A 32 -8.31 18.30 12.10
C SER A 32 -8.82 16.91 12.45
N LEU A 33 -7.99 15.89 12.24
CA LEU A 33 -8.29 14.53 12.65
C LEU A 33 -7.76 14.31 14.07
N PRO A 34 -8.60 13.94 15.06
CA PRO A 34 -8.11 13.58 16.38
C PRO A 34 -7.28 12.29 16.30
N GLU A 35 -6.33 12.15 17.21
CA GLU A 35 -5.63 10.88 17.40
C GLU A 35 -6.64 9.81 17.83
N GLN A 36 -6.51 8.60 17.26
CA GLN A 36 -7.42 7.50 17.53
C GLN A 36 -6.64 6.20 17.72
N ASP A 37 -6.96 5.50 18.80
CA ASP A 37 -6.48 4.14 19.04
C ASP A 37 -7.03 3.18 17.98
N VAL A 38 -6.13 2.63 17.16
CA VAL A 38 -6.49 1.65 16.13
C VAL A 38 -6.27 0.25 16.66
N LYS A 39 -7.37 -0.49 16.83
CA LYS A 39 -7.33 -1.92 17.18
C LYS A 39 -7.21 -2.77 15.92
N THR A 40 -6.40 -3.82 15.99
CA THR A 40 -6.20 -4.77 14.89
C THR A 40 -7.35 -5.79 14.81
N LEU A 41 -8.06 -6.00 15.93
CA LEU A 41 -9.07 -7.05 16.13
C LEU A 41 -8.46 -8.46 16.00
N GLU A 42 -7.18 -8.57 16.33
CA GLU A 42 -6.38 -9.80 16.38
C GLU A 42 -5.89 -10.08 17.82
N GLU A 43 -6.21 -9.22 18.80
CA GLU A 43 -5.63 -9.24 20.16
C GLU A 43 -6.01 -10.50 20.98
N ASP A 44 -7.21 -11.04 20.75
CA ASP A 44 -7.74 -12.25 21.40
C ASP A 44 -7.34 -13.54 20.69
N GLU A 45 -6.43 -13.45 19.71
CA GLU A 45 -6.00 -14.57 18.89
C GLU A 45 -4.50 -14.86 19.05
N GLU A 46 -4.14 -16.11 18.83
CA GLU A 46 -2.78 -16.62 18.78
C GLU A 46 -2.39 -16.86 17.32
N GLU A 47 -1.23 -16.35 16.92
CA GLU A 47 -0.65 -16.60 15.60
C GLU A 47 0.02 -17.97 15.59
N LEU A 48 -0.60 -18.93 14.90
CA LEU A 48 -0.08 -20.29 14.76
C LEU A 48 0.91 -20.43 13.59
N PHE A 49 0.76 -19.56 12.58
CA PHE A 49 1.55 -19.59 11.37
C PHE A 49 1.55 -18.22 10.72
N LYS A 50 2.68 -17.85 10.12
CA LYS A 50 2.82 -16.64 9.30
C LYS A 50 3.79 -16.91 8.15
N MET A 51 3.40 -16.53 6.95
CA MET A 51 4.25 -16.63 5.77
C MET A 51 3.90 -15.58 4.72
N ARG A 52 4.92 -15.14 3.99
CA ARG A 52 4.76 -14.29 2.82
C ARG A 52 4.08 -15.08 1.69
N ALA A 53 3.00 -14.55 1.12
CA ALA A 53 2.26 -15.19 0.06
C ALA A 53 1.70 -14.19 -0.96
N LYS A 54 1.30 -14.72 -2.12
CA LYS A 54 0.49 -14.03 -3.13
C LYS A 54 -0.82 -14.79 -3.31
N LEU A 55 -1.94 -14.08 -3.16
CA LEU A 55 -3.29 -14.61 -3.27
C LEU A 55 -3.89 -14.28 -4.63
N TYR A 56 -4.48 -15.27 -5.27
CA TYR A 56 -5.25 -15.13 -6.51
C TYR A 56 -6.72 -15.46 -6.28
N ARG A 57 -7.61 -14.85 -7.07
CA ARG A 57 -9.01 -15.26 -7.22
C ARG A 57 -9.23 -15.79 -8.63
N PHE A 58 -9.92 -16.92 -8.75
CA PHE A 58 -10.35 -17.43 -10.04
C PHE A 58 -11.61 -16.67 -10.47
N ALA A 59 -11.55 -16.01 -11.62
CA ALA A 59 -12.68 -15.31 -12.23
C ALA A 59 -13.28 -16.21 -13.31
N SER A 60 -14.10 -17.17 -12.87
CA SER A 60 -14.80 -18.11 -13.76
C SER A 60 -15.84 -17.44 -14.64
N GLU A 61 -16.26 -16.23 -14.27
CA GLU A 61 -17.21 -15.41 -15.01
C GLU A 61 -16.64 -14.79 -16.30
N ASN A 62 -15.32 -14.80 -16.50
CA ASN A 62 -14.70 -14.27 -17.72
C ASN A 62 -14.63 -15.34 -18.80
N ASP A 63 -14.55 -14.89 -20.07
CA ASP A 63 -14.32 -15.75 -21.22
C ASP A 63 -13.04 -15.31 -21.97
N PRO A 64 -11.92 -16.02 -21.84
CA PRO A 64 -11.75 -17.27 -21.08
C PRO A 64 -11.64 -17.05 -19.55
N PRO A 65 -11.92 -18.09 -18.73
CA PRO A 65 -11.69 -18.04 -17.28
C PRO A 65 -10.22 -17.78 -16.94
N GLU A 66 -9.97 -16.90 -15.96
CA GLU A 66 -8.61 -16.46 -15.63
C GLU A 66 -8.37 -16.27 -14.13
N TRP A 67 -7.11 -16.35 -13.73
CA TRP A 67 -6.66 -16.04 -12.37
C TRP A 67 -6.29 -14.57 -12.26
N LYS A 68 -6.93 -13.86 -11.32
CA LYS A 68 -6.62 -12.45 -11.00
C LYS A 68 -5.91 -12.35 -9.67
N GLU A 69 -4.82 -11.59 -9.61
CA GLU A 69 -4.18 -11.29 -8.34
C GLU A 69 -5.17 -10.55 -7.41
N ARG A 70 -5.30 -11.02 -6.18
CA ARG A 70 -6.16 -10.41 -5.16
C ARG A 70 -5.36 -9.65 -4.12
N GLY A 71 -4.14 -10.09 -3.82
CA GLY A 71 -3.23 -9.37 -2.94
C GLY A 71 -1.93 -10.12 -2.67
N THR A 72 -0.87 -9.36 -2.39
CA THR A 72 0.43 -9.86 -1.95
C THR A 72 0.70 -9.34 -0.54
N GLY A 73 1.13 -10.22 0.37
CA GLY A 73 1.10 -9.93 1.80
C GLY A 73 1.55 -11.09 2.69
N ASP A 74 1.55 -10.88 4.00
CA ASP A 74 1.68 -11.97 4.97
C ASP A 74 0.32 -12.62 5.19
N VAL A 75 0.26 -13.95 5.00
CA VAL A 75 -0.88 -14.77 5.43
C VAL A 75 -0.60 -15.30 6.83
N LYS A 76 -1.60 -15.17 7.71
CA LYS A 76 -1.59 -15.66 9.08
C LYS A 76 -2.66 -16.72 9.29
N LEU A 77 -2.33 -17.73 10.10
CA LEU A 77 -3.31 -18.64 10.70
C LEU A 77 -3.49 -18.22 12.16
N LEU A 78 -4.68 -17.73 12.50
CA LEU A 78 -5.00 -17.20 13.82
C LEU A 78 -5.99 -18.11 14.54
N LYS A 79 -5.73 -18.43 15.81
CA LYS A 79 -6.62 -19.21 16.68
C LYS A 79 -7.12 -18.33 17.83
N HIS A 80 -8.43 -18.21 17.97
CA HIS A 80 -9.03 -17.50 19.10
C HIS A 80 -8.72 -18.22 20.42
N LYS A 81 -8.18 -17.50 21.39
CA LYS A 81 -7.69 -18.06 22.67
C LYS A 81 -8.79 -18.79 23.44
N GLU A 82 -9.95 -18.15 23.60
CA GLU A 82 -11.08 -18.73 24.34
C GLU A 82 -11.94 -19.70 23.52
N LYS A 83 -12.33 -19.31 22.28
CA LYS A 83 -13.27 -20.09 21.46
C LYS A 83 -12.61 -21.26 20.73
N GLY A 84 -11.27 -21.25 20.61
CA GLY A 84 -10.51 -22.23 19.85
C GLY A 84 -10.75 -22.21 18.33
N THR A 85 -11.57 -21.28 17.82
CA THR A 85 -11.87 -21.16 16.38
C THR A 85 -10.65 -20.66 15.62
N ILE A 86 -10.41 -21.20 14.43
CA ILE A 86 -9.26 -20.85 13.59
C ILE A 86 -9.72 -20.06 12.36
N ARG A 87 -8.96 -19.03 11.99
CA ARG A 87 -9.17 -18.26 10.75
C ARG A 87 -7.86 -18.01 10.00
N LEU A 88 -7.96 -17.91 8.69
CA LEU A 88 -6.93 -17.37 7.82
C LEU A 88 -7.17 -15.87 7.65
N LEU A 89 -6.12 -15.08 7.86
CA LEU A 89 -6.13 -13.63 7.66
C LEU A 89 -4.95 -13.24 6.77
N MET A 90 -5.17 -12.36 5.78
CA MET A 90 -4.10 -11.83 4.95
C MET A 90 -4.36 -10.35 4.68
N ARG A 91 -3.31 -9.52 4.82
CA ARG A 91 -3.33 -8.09 4.52
C ARG A 91 -2.34 -7.78 3.41
N ARG A 92 -2.66 -6.81 2.55
CA ARG A 92 -1.78 -6.35 1.49
C ARG A 92 -0.64 -5.50 2.03
N ASP A 93 0.50 -5.54 1.35
CA ASP A 93 1.59 -4.61 1.64
C ASP A 93 1.18 -3.16 1.46
N ARG A 94 1.89 -2.27 2.15
CA ARG A 94 1.77 -0.81 2.14
C ARG A 94 0.41 -0.30 2.63
N THR A 95 -0.68 -0.76 2.02
CA THR A 95 -2.06 -0.37 2.34
C THR A 95 -2.61 -1.03 3.61
N LEU A 96 -2.05 -2.18 4.01
CA LEU A 96 -2.49 -3.00 5.15
C LEU A 96 -3.98 -3.45 5.09
N LYS A 97 -4.63 -3.25 3.94
CA LYS A 97 -6.01 -3.66 3.68
C LYS A 97 -6.12 -5.17 3.66
N ILE A 98 -7.14 -5.70 4.33
CA ILE A 98 -7.44 -7.13 4.32
C ILE A 98 -7.77 -7.58 2.89
N CYS A 99 -7.13 -8.65 2.42
CA CYS A 99 -7.41 -9.28 1.14
C CYS A 99 -8.01 -10.69 1.28
N MET A 100 -7.84 -11.33 2.44
CA MET A 100 -8.50 -12.59 2.79
C MET A 100 -8.85 -12.61 4.29
N MET A 101 -10.08 -13.02 4.59
CA MET A 101 -10.52 -13.35 5.94
C MET A 101 -11.50 -14.51 5.84
N VAL A 102 -11.10 -15.69 6.30
CA VAL A 102 -11.89 -16.91 6.15
C VAL A 102 -11.75 -17.78 7.40
N ARG A 103 -12.87 -18.21 8.00
CA ARG A 103 -12.85 -19.21 9.08
C ARG A 103 -12.53 -20.60 8.52
N TYR A 104 -11.63 -21.31 9.20
CA TYR A 104 -11.32 -22.70 8.91
C TYR A 104 -12.42 -23.60 9.47
N ASN A 105 -12.95 -24.48 8.62
CA ASN A 105 -13.92 -25.52 8.98
C ASN A 105 -13.43 -26.86 8.44
N LYS A 106 -13.77 -27.98 9.09
CA LYS A 106 -13.35 -29.34 8.69
C LYS A 106 -13.71 -29.73 7.25
N ASN A 107 -14.72 -29.07 6.66
CA ASN A 107 -15.19 -29.34 5.30
C ASN A 107 -14.41 -28.56 4.21
N LYS A 108 -13.42 -27.72 4.58
CA LYS A 108 -12.57 -27.03 3.62
C LYS A 108 -11.31 -27.85 3.38
N SER A 109 -11.15 -28.35 2.16
CA SER A 109 -9.91 -28.97 1.70
C SER A 109 -9.01 -27.96 0.99
N LEU A 110 -7.70 -28.09 1.18
CA LEU A 110 -6.69 -27.44 0.35
C LEU A 110 -6.19 -28.48 -0.64
N SER A 111 -6.31 -28.19 -1.94
CA SER A 111 -5.71 -29.00 -2.99
C SER A 111 -4.52 -28.24 -3.58
N MET A 112 -3.43 -28.95 -3.84
CA MET A 112 -2.32 -28.45 -4.63
C MET A 112 -2.57 -28.80 -6.09
N SER A 113 -2.53 -27.79 -6.96
CA SER A 113 -2.46 -27.99 -8.40
C SER A 113 -1.01 -28.38 -8.76
N HIS A 114 -0.84 -29.46 -9.53
CA HIS A 114 0.44 -29.85 -10.12
C HIS A 114 0.66 -29.10 -11.44
#